data_AF-A0A451AIS9-F1
#
_entry.id   AF-A0A451AIS9-F1
#
_cell.length_a   1.000
_cell.length_b   1.000
_cell.length_c   1.000
_cell.angle_alpha   90.00
_cell.angle_beta   90.00
_cell.angle_gamma   90.00
#
_symmetry.space_group_name_H-M   'P 1'
#
loop_
_entity.id
_entity.type
_entity.pdbx_description
1 polymer ?
#
loop_
_entity_poly.entity_id
_entity_poly.type
_entity_poly.pdbx_seq_one_letter_code
_entity_poly.pdbx_strand_id
1 'polypeptide(L)'
;VPTTDEEDQMRLNRERERLLKEHGAHIARIKSLLVKHGIRMDLNSKFPERIETVKDPFGDEVKPDLKAELVREMMSPGGRSVSEIHRASGISENTLYSWKNKYGVEQEAEPERTGKPKNWNIMPLV
;
A
#
# COMPACT_ATOMS: atom_id res chain seq x y z
N VAL A 1 13.99 -31.78 15.68
CA VAL A 1 13.55 -31.24 14.38
C VAL A 1 12.21 -30.57 14.65
N PRO A 2 12.03 -29.28 14.29
CA PRO A 2 10.74 -28.62 14.50
C PRO A 2 9.63 -29.39 13.77
N THR A 3 8.44 -29.42 14.37
CA THR A 3 7.27 -29.99 13.70
C THR A 3 6.83 -29.09 12.54
N THR A 4 6.03 -29.62 11.60
CA THR A 4 5.48 -28.83 10.49
C THR A 4 4.79 -27.56 10.97
N ASP A 5 4.01 -27.66 12.06
CA ASP A 5 3.32 -26.51 12.65
C ASP A 5 4.30 -25.49 13.25
N GLU A 6 5.38 -25.94 13.90
CA GLU A 6 6.43 -25.07 14.43
C GLU A 6 7.18 -24.33 13.30
N GLU A 7 7.47 -25.01 12.19
CA GLU A 7 8.10 -24.39 11.02
C GLU A 7 7.18 -23.32 10.38
N ASP A 8 5.89 -23.60 10.27
CA ASP A 8 4.91 -22.66 9.74
C ASP A 8 4.75 -21.42 10.64
N GLN A 9 4.70 -21.60 11.96
CA GLN A 9 4.73 -20.46 12.90
C GLN A 9 6.01 -19.64 12.78
N MET A 10 7.17 -20.29 12.62
CA MET A 10 8.44 -19.59 12.41
C MET A 10 8.48 -18.84 11.07
N ARG A 11 7.82 -19.33 10.02
CA ARG A 11 7.66 -18.59 8.74
C ARG A 11 6.80 -17.35 8.93
N LEU A 12 5.65 -17.49 9.60
CA LEU A 12 4.75 -16.37 9.88
C LEU A 12 5.42 -15.28 10.71
N ASN A 13 6.18 -15.65 11.74
CA ASN A 13 6.89 -14.69 12.59
C ASN A 13 7.97 -13.93 11.82
N ARG A 14 8.75 -14.61 10.98
CA ARG A 14 9.76 -13.97 10.12
C ARG A 14 9.12 -12.99 9.13
N GLU A 15 8.01 -13.39 8.51
CA GLU A 15 7.28 -12.52 7.59
C GLU A 15 6.71 -11.31 8.32
N ARG A 16 6.11 -11.50 9.51
CA ARG A 16 5.60 -10.41 10.33
C ARG A 16 6.71 -9.40 10.69
N GLU A 17 7.87 -9.88 11.14
CA GLU A 17 9.01 -9.01 11.46
C GLU A 17 9.51 -8.23 10.26
N ARG A 18 9.59 -8.88 9.09
CA ARG A 18 9.94 -8.23 7.83
C ARG A 18 8.94 -7.13 7.49
N LEU A 19 7.64 -7.43 7.56
CA LEU A 19 6.57 -6.47 7.24
C LEU A 19 6.58 -5.26 8.17
N LEU A 20 6.90 -5.44 9.46
CA LEU A 20 7.05 -4.36 10.45
C LEU A 20 8.26 -3.48 10.14
N LYS A 21 9.40 -4.08 9.79
CA LYS A 21 10.62 -3.33 9.40
C LYS A 21 10.38 -2.52 8.13
N GLU A 22 9.78 -3.14 7.11
CA GLU A 22 9.39 -2.45 5.87
C GLU A 22 8.46 -1.29 6.19
N HIS A 23 7.40 -1.52 6.98
CA HIS A 23 6.46 -0.46 7.38
C HIS A 23 7.16 0.72 8.07
N GLY A 24 8.08 0.46 9.00
CA GLY A 24 8.89 1.50 9.64
C GLY A 24 9.75 2.28 8.64
N ALA A 25 10.35 1.60 7.66
CA ALA A 25 11.13 2.23 6.61
C ALA A 25 10.27 3.14 5.72
N HIS A 26 9.05 2.72 5.35
CA HIS A 26 8.10 3.53 4.60
C HIS A 26 7.73 4.81 5.36
N ILE A 27 7.38 4.69 6.65
CA ILE A 27 7.11 5.85 7.51
C ILE A 27 8.30 6.81 7.54
N ALA A 28 9.53 6.30 7.66
CA ALA A 28 10.74 7.12 7.66
C ALA A 28 10.96 7.84 6.32
N ARG A 29 10.71 7.17 5.19
CA ARG A 29 10.80 7.79 3.85
C ARG A 29 9.77 8.90 3.67
N ILE A 30 8.50 8.67 4.04
CA ILE A 30 7.45 9.69 4.00
C ILE A 30 7.83 10.90 4.85
N LYS A 31 8.26 10.68 6.10
CA LYS A 31 8.72 11.77 6.98
C LYS A 31 9.88 12.55 6.36
N SER A 32 10.84 11.86 5.76
CA SER A 32 12.00 12.49 5.12
C SER A 32 11.60 13.35 3.93
N LEU A 33 10.63 12.90 3.11
CA LEU A 33 10.07 13.68 2.01
C LEU A 33 9.39 14.97 2.52
N LEU A 34 8.57 14.87 3.56
CA LEU A 34 7.92 16.05 4.13
C LEU A 34 8.95 17.07 4.65
N VAL A 35 9.95 16.61 5.41
CA VAL A 35 11.03 17.47 5.94
C VAL A 35 11.83 18.12 4.81
N LYS A 36 12.18 17.37 3.76
CA LYS A 36 12.90 17.89 2.58
C LYS A 36 12.18 19.07 1.91
N HIS A 37 10.85 19.07 1.96
CA HIS A 37 10.01 20.14 1.39
C HIS A 37 9.54 21.16 2.44
N GLY A 38 10.04 21.09 3.68
CA GLY A 38 9.69 22.00 4.77
C GLY A 38 8.28 21.80 5.33
N ILE A 39 7.57 20.76 4.92
CA ILE A 39 6.18 20.49 5.29
C ILE A 39 6.15 19.83 6.67
N ARG A 40 5.42 20.43 7.61
CA ARG A 40 5.18 19.85 8.95
C ARG A 40 3.79 19.24 8.99
N MET A 41 3.72 17.91 8.93
CA MET A 41 2.46 17.16 8.92
C MET A 41 2.61 15.82 9.64
N ASP A 42 1.62 15.48 10.46
CA ASP A 42 1.55 14.19 11.15
C ASP A 42 1.06 13.07 10.23
N LEU A 43 1.67 11.90 10.37
CA LEU A 43 1.27 10.67 9.67
C LEU A 43 0.25 9.91 10.52
N ASN A 44 -0.99 10.39 10.52
CA ASN A 44 -2.12 9.77 11.21
C ASN A 44 -3.23 9.36 10.22
N SER A 45 -4.38 8.89 10.72
CA SER A 45 -5.52 8.50 9.88
C SER A 45 -6.09 9.64 9.01
N LYS A 46 -5.76 10.89 9.31
CA LYS A 46 -6.13 12.09 8.53
C LYS A 46 -5.06 12.51 7.52
N PHE A 47 -3.90 11.88 7.53
CA PHE A 47 -2.87 12.08 6.51
C PHE A 47 -3.41 12.02 5.07
N PRO A 48 -4.35 11.09 4.73
CA PRO A 48 -4.90 11.04 3.39
C PRO A 48 -5.71 12.25 2.96
N GLU A 49 -6.53 12.78 3.86
CA GLU A 49 -7.29 14.00 3.60
C GLU A 49 -6.34 15.21 3.52
N ARG A 50 -5.29 15.20 4.33
CA ARG A 50 -4.30 16.27 4.40
C ARG A 50 -3.37 16.32 3.18
N ILE A 51 -3.02 15.20 2.56
CA ILE A 51 -2.11 15.22 1.39
C ILE A 51 -2.70 15.98 0.21
N GLU A 52 -4.02 15.99 0.07
CA GLU A 52 -4.71 16.68 -1.02
C GLU A 52 -4.70 18.19 -0.83
N THR A 53 -4.78 18.63 0.43
CA THR A 53 -4.91 20.03 0.85
C THR A 53 -3.61 20.63 1.41
N VAL A 54 -2.52 19.84 1.44
CA VAL A 54 -1.26 20.29 2.03
C VAL A 54 -0.68 21.44 1.23
N LYS A 55 -0.21 22.44 1.98
CA LYS A 55 0.51 23.59 1.48
C LYS A 55 1.95 23.54 1.95
N ASP A 56 2.84 24.09 1.14
CA ASP A 56 4.23 24.28 1.53
C ASP A 56 4.37 25.44 2.55
N PRO A 57 5.57 25.71 3.08
CA PRO A 57 5.80 26.79 4.03
C PRO A 57 5.46 28.20 3.53
N PHE A 58 5.36 28.40 2.21
CA PHE A 58 5.03 29.68 1.58
C PHE A 58 3.51 29.83 1.36
N GLY A 59 2.74 28.77 1.61
CA GLY A 59 1.28 28.76 1.45
C GLY A 59 0.81 28.29 0.08
N ASP A 60 1.74 27.86 -0.77
CA ASP A 60 1.49 27.34 -2.11
C ASP A 60 1.09 25.87 -2.05
N GLU A 61 0.33 25.42 -3.04
CA GLU A 61 0.02 24.00 -3.16
C GLU A 61 1.29 23.18 -3.42
N VAL A 62 1.39 22.06 -2.72
CA VAL A 62 2.49 21.13 -2.92
C VAL A 62 2.47 20.59 -4.36
N LYS A 63 3.66 20.56 -4.97
CA LYS A 63 3.87 20.06 -6.33
C LYS A 63 3.21 18.68 -6.53
N PRO A 64 2.54 18.44 -7.67
CA PRO A 64 1.92 17.15 -7.97
C PRO A 64 2.88 15.97 -7.84
N ASP A 65 4.14 16.14 -8.23
CA ASP A 65 5.18 15.10 -8.13
C ASP A 65 5.43 14.66 -6.68
N LEU A 66 5.44 15.60 -5.73
CA LEU A 66 5.61 15.26 -4.31
C LEU A 66 4.39 14.53 -3.77
N LYS A 67 3.18 14.94 -4.16
CA LYS A 67 1.95 14.22 -3.80
C LYS A 67 1.97 12.79 -4.35
N ALA A 68 2.37 12.61 -5.61
CA ALA A 68 2.51 11.31 -6.24
C ALA A 68 3.56 10.43 -5.54
N GLU A 69 4.71 10.99 -5.17
CA GLU A 69 5.78 10.26 -4.49
C GLU A 69 5.37 9.83 -3.07
N LEU A 70 4.73 10.72 -2.31
CA LEU A 70 4.18 10.41 -0.99
C LEU A 70 3.09 9.34 -1.06
N VAL A 71 2.19 9.42 -2.05
CA VAL A 71 1.15 8.41 -2.27
C VAL A 71 1.77 7.08 -2.70
N ARG A 72 2.73 7.08 -3.62
CA ARG A 72 3.43 5.86 -4.05
C ARG A 72 4.11 5.17 -2.87
N GLU A 73 4.80 5.94 -2.01
CA GLU A 73 5.48 5.40 -0.84
C GLU A 73 4.51 4.80 0.20
N MET A 74 3.30 5.35 0.31
CA MET A 74 2.22 4.76 1.13
C MET A 74 1.55 3.54 0.49
N MET A 75 1.33 3.61 -0.82
CA MET A 75 0.61 2.61 -1.61
C MET A 75 1.48 1.46 -2.07
N SER A 76 2.80 1.54 -1.88
CA SER A 76 3.74 0.50 -2.24
C SER A 76 4.24 -0.20 -0.99
N PRO A 77 3.69 -1.39 -0.68
CA PRO A 77 4.37 -2.28 0.24
C PRO A 77 4.57 -3.60 -0.49
N GLY A 78 5.57 -3.72 -1.36
CA GLY A 78 6.03 -5.02 -1.89
C GLY A 78 4.94 -6.01 -2.35
N GLY A 79 3.87 -5.54 -2.99
CA GLY A 79 2.75 -6.38 -3.45
C GLY A 79 1.53 -6.51 -2.50
N ARG A 80 1.46 -5.73 -1.40
CA ARG A 80 0.29 -5.74 -0.50
C ARG A 80 -0.97 -5.20 -1.19
N SER A 81 -2.08 -5.84 -0.87
CA SER A 81 -3.43 -5.46 -1.29
C SER A 81 -3.94 -4.19 -0.60
N VAL A 82 -4.92 -3.52 -1.21
CA VAL A 82 -5.61 -2.35 -0.62
C VAL A 82 -6.16 -2.67 0.77
N SER A 83 -6.70 -3.86 0.97
CA SER A 83 -7.25 -4.29 2.26
C SER A 83 -6.18 -4.48 3.34
N GLU A 84 -4.96 -4.91 2.97
CA GLU A 84 -3.85 -4.97 3.92
C GLU A 84 -3.38 -3.58 4.35
N ILE A 85 -3.33 -2.64 3.41
CA ILE A 85 -3.00 -1.24 3.70
C ILE A 85 -4.08 -0.63 4.60
N HIS A 86 -5.37 -0.86 4.31
CA HIS A 86 -6.48 -0.42 5.15
C HIS A 86 -6.33 -0.91 6.60
N ARG A 87 -6.09 -2.22 6.80
CA ARG A 87 -5.93 -2.80 8.15
C ARG A 87 -4.72 -2.24 8.90
N ALA A 88 -3.62 -1.96 8.19
CA ALA A 88 -2.39 -1.47 8.80
C ALA A 88 -2.40 0.03 9.09
N SER A 89 -3.04 0.82 8.24
CA SER A 89 -3.00 2.30 8.28
C SER A 89 -4.27 2.95 8.82
N GLY A 90 -5.40 2.23 8.82
CA GLY A 90 -6.72 2.76 9.13
C GLY A 90 -7.31 3.68 8.04
N ILE A 91 -6.65 3.81 6.89
CA ILE A 91 -7.12 4.61 5.74
C ILE A 91 -8.25 3.88 5.04
N SER A 92 -9.34 4.56 4.68
CA SER A 92 -10.47 3.91 3.99
C SER A 92 -10.07 3.31 2.64
N GLU A 93 -10.63 2.15 2.28
CA GLU A 93 -10.36 1.52 0.98
C GLU A 93 -10.74 2.44 -0.20
N ASN A 94 -11.81 3.22 -0.07
CA ASN A 94 -12.21 4.21 -1.08
C ASN A 94 -11.11 5.24 -1.36
N THR A 95 -10.45 5.74 -0.31
CA THR A 95 -9.33 6.68 -0.47
C THR A 95 -8.14 6.02 -1.16
N LEU A 96 -7.82 4.78 -0.79
CA LEU A 96 -6.74 4.01 -1.39
C LEU A 96 -6.99 3.71 -2.88
N TYR A 97 -8.22 3.33 -3.25
CA TYR A 97 -8.60 3.14 -4.66
C TYR A 97 -8.59 4.44 -5.46
N SER A 98 -9.11 5.54 -4.89
CA SER A 98 -9.06 6.86 -5.51
C SER A 98 -7.62 7.25 -5.84
N TRP A 99 -6.69 7.03 -4.90
CA TRP A 99 -5.28 7.29 -5.10
C TRP A 99 -4.60 6.40 -6.13
N LYS A 100 -4.90 5.09 -6.14
CA LYS A 100 -4.39 4.16 -7.14
C LYS A 100 -4.72 4.65 -8.55
N ASN A 101 -5.96 5.12 -8.74
CA ASN A 101 -6.45 5.64 -10.02
C ASN A 101 -5.87 7.02 -10.35
N LYS A 102 -5.77 7.92 -9.36
CA LYS A 102 -5.35 9.31 -9.54
C LYS A 102 -3.85 9.47 -9.75
N TYR A 103 -3.04 8.73 -9.01
CA TYR A 103 -1.59 8.89 -9.01
C TYR A 103 -0.86 7.82 -9.84
N GLY A 104 -1.62 6.97 -10.56
CA GLY A 104 -1.06 6.01 -11.50
C GLY A 104 0.04 5.17 -10.87
N VAL A 105 -0.19 4.61 -9.67
CA VAL A 105 0.70 3.59 -9.13
C VAL A 105 0.55 2.41 -10.07
N GLU A 106 1.43 2.35 -11.07
CA GLU A 106 1.38 1.34 -12.13
C GLU A 106 1.20 -0.01 -11.45
N GLN A 107 0.09 -0.65 -11.80
CA GLN A 107 -0.02 -2.07 -11.59
C GLN A 107 1.09 -2.64 -12.47
N GLU A 108 2.16 -3.16 -11.86
CA GLU A 108 2.76 -4.34 -12.47
C GLU A 108 1.59 -5.28 -12.70
N ALA A 109 1.27 -5.47 -13.98
CA ALA A 109 0.19 -6.32 -14.41
C ALA A 109 0.38 -7.66 -13.69
N GLU A 110 -0.58 -8.03 -12.85
CA GLU A 110 -0.72 -9.40 -12.40
C GLU A 110 -0.74 -10.26 -13.69
N PRO A 111 0.20 -11.19 -13.92
CA PRO A 111 0.12 -12.05 -15.08
C PRO A 111 -1.12 -12.91 -14.88
N GLU A 112 -2.13 -12.63 -15.69
CA GLU A 112 -3.33 -13.43 -15.95
C GLU A 112 -3.73 -14.39 -14.82
N ARG A 113 -4.53 -13.92 -13.87
CA ARG A 113 -5.56 -14.81 -13.32
C ARG A 113 -6.61 -15.02 -14.41
N THR A 114 -6.26 -15.95 -15.29
CA THR A 114 -7.10 -16.64 -16.28
C THR A 114 -8.57 -16.52 -15.92
N GLY A 115 -9.30 -15.82 -16.80
CA GLY A 115 -10.75 -15.81 -16.76
C GLY A 115 -11.26 -17.25 -16.72
N LYS A 116 -12.20 -17.53 -15.80
CA LYS A 116 -12.89 -18.81 -15.75
C LYS A 116 -13.35 -19.20 -17.17
N PRO A 117 -12.92 -20.33 -17.74
CA PRO A 117 -13.40 -20.74 -19.05
C PRO A 117 -14.91 -21.04 -18.95
N LYS A 118 -15.71 -20.25 -19.67
CA LYS A 118 -17.13 -20.51 -19.95
C LYS A 118 -17.25 -21.68 -20.94
N ASN A 119 -16.98 -22.93 -20.53
CA ASN A 119 -17.36 -24.11 -21.32
C ASN A 119 -17.40 -25.45 -20.58
N TRP A 120 -17.46 -25.52 -19.24
CA TRP A 120 -17.80 -26.77 -18.54
C TRP A 120 -19.30 -27.06 -18.61
N ASN A 121 -19.81 -27.23 -19.84
CA ASN A 121 -21.04 -27.97 -20.06
C ASN A 121 -20.70 -29.47 -20.00
N ILE A 122 -20.98 -30.05 -18.84
CA ILE A 122 -21.58 -31.37 -18.63
C ILE A 122 -21.19 -32.43 -19.69
N MET A 123 -20.16 -33.23 -19.40
CA MET A 123 -20.19 -34.63 -19.81
C MET A 123 -20.68 -35.44 -18.62
N PRO A 124 -21.80 -36.17 -18.72
CA PRO A 124 -22.15 -37.14 -17.69
C PRO A 124 -21.18 -38.32 -17.78
N LEU A 125 -20.50 -38.59 -16.67
CA LEU A 125 -19.86 -39.88 -16.41
C LEU A 125 -20.98 -40.87 -16.06
N VAL A 126 -21.38 -41.73 -17.01
CA VAL A 126 -21.57 -43.20 -16.88
C VAL A 126 -21.56 -43.80 -18.28
#